data_AF-A0A673ZTX3-F1
#
_entry.id   AF-A0A673ZTX3-F1
#
_cell.length_a   1.000
_cell.length_b   1.000
_cell.length_c   1.000
_cell.angle_alpha   90.00
_cell.angle_beta   90.00
_cell.angle_gamma   90.00
#
_symmetry.space_group_name_H-M   'P 1'
#
loop_
_entity.id
_entity.type
_entity.pdbx_description
1 polymer ?
#
loop_
_entity_poly.entity_id
_entity_poly.type
_entity_poly.pdbx_seq_one_letter_code
_entity_poly.pdbx_strand_id
1 'polypeptide(L)'
;MSGSEFESLEKTLETHIPDEELKEVKRILFGKETKKFDLPACAVEAALERDFELQGYLLEYTVLPTAASTGVHPSTRIIAFHKRIGEMVDVAAMCGVNIVCFQEAWSIPFAFQVRVQGSSTLENKYNIVVILPILEQEKVHNVLWNTAVEVSNSGSVLGKTRNNHIPWVSTYYMEGDTGHRVFQTQFGKIAVNIYYGHHHPLKWFMYSMNGLRFDSIFYLLGSPLADADSYEPMWSIEARNAAIANHCFTCGINLVETFALLYLQMTGRYGEYSEELTRATKHDFKPNIIKE
;
A
#
# COMPACT_ATOMS: atom_id res chain seq x y z
N MET A 1 -2.53 18.29 -33.51
CA MET A 1 -1.17 18.00 -33.01
C MET A 1 -1.37 17.06 -31.84
N SER A 2 -1.12 15.75 -32.04
CA SER A 2 -1.16 14.77 -30.95
C SER A 2 -0.01 15.09 -30.02
N GLY A 3 -0.30 15.69 -28.85
CA GLY A 3 0.72 15.91 -27.83
C GLY A 3 1.34 14.57 -27.45
N SER A 4 2.67 14.51 -27.34
CA SER A 4 3.34 13.33 -26.80
C SER A 4 2.80 13.10 -25.39
N GLU A 5 2.11 11.98 -25.19
CA GLU A 5 1.58 11.57 -23.89
C GLU A 5 2.76 11.17 -22.99
N PHE A 6 2.79 11.67 -21.76
CA PHE A 6 3.79 11.29 -20.77
C PHE A 6 3.49 9.85 -20.32
N GLU A 7 4.44 8.93 -20.55
CA GLU A 7 4.25 7.49 -20.27
C GLU A 7 4.73 7.12 -18.87
N SER A 8 5.97 7.46 -18.52
CA SER A 8 6.49 7.31 -17.15
C SER A 8 7.73 8.17 -16.94
N LEU A 9 7.99 8.53 -15.68
CA LEU A 9 9.16 9.31 -15.29
C LEU A 9 10.45 8.59 -15.71
N GLU A 10 10.57 7.30 -15.37
CA GLU A 10 11.75 6.50 -15.65
C GLU A 10 12.05 6.44 -17.15
N LYS A 11 11.03 6.20 -17.99
CA LYS A 11 11.21 6.13 -19.45
C LYS A 11 11.61 7.49 -20.02
N THR A 12 11.02 8.58 -19.53
CA THR A 12 11.41 9.93 -19.94
C THR A 12 12.86 10.23 -19.55
N LEU A 13 13.28 9.88 -18.33
CA LEU A 13 14.67 10.06 -17.89
C LEU A 13 15.64 9.23 -18.74
N GLU A 14 15.33 7.96 -19.00
CA GLU A 14 16.14 7.06 -19.82
C GLU A 14 16.23 7.49 -21.29
N THR A 15 15.17 8.12 -21.82
CA THR A 15 15.13 8.56 -23.22
C THR A 15 15.91 9.86 -23.45
N HIS A 16 15.95 10.74 -22.45
CA HIS A 16 16.39 12.13 -22.65
C HIS A 16 17.66 12.52 -21.89
N ILE A 17 18.11 11.74 -20.88
CA ILE A 17 19.31 12.05 -20.09
C ILE A 17 20.48 11.14 -20.53
N PRO A 18 21.67 11.68 -20.80
CA PRO A 18 22.86 10.87 -21.13
C PRO A 18 23.22 9.89 -20.00
N ASP A 19 23.71 8.69 -20.35
CA ASP A 19 24.00 7.60 -19.40
C ASP A 19 24.86 8.01 -18.19
N GLU A 20 25.87 8.86 -18.42
CA GLU A 20 26.78 9.37 -17.38
C GLU A 20 26.04 10.20 -16.31
N GLU A 21 25.04 11.00 -16.72
CA GLU A 21 24.23 11.82 -15.82
C GLU A 21 23.03 11.05 -15.27
N LEU A 22 22.45 10.16 -16.08
CA LEU A 22 21.27 9.36 -15.74
C LEU A 22 21.49 8.55 -14.47
N LYS A 23 22.69 7.98 -14.30
CA LYS A 23 23.06 7.25 -13.09
C LYS A 23 22.98 8.12 -11.84
N GLU A 24 23.46 9.36 -11.92
CA GLU A 24 23.46 10.29 -10.78
C GLU A 24 22.06 10.84 -10.49
N VAL A 25 21.28 11.14 -11.54
CA VAL A 25 19.87 11.53 -11.42
C VAL A 25 19.06 10.43 -10.75
N LYS A 26 19.19 9.18 -11.20
CA LYS A 26 18.52 8.04 -10.58
C LYS A 26 18.98 7.81 -9.13
N ARG A 27 20.26 8.02 -8.83
CA ARG A 27 20.79 7.92 -7.45
C ARG A 27 20.13 8.91 -6.51
N ILE A 28 19.90 10.15 -6.95
CA ILE A 28 19.27 11.20 -6.15
C ILE A 28 17.76 10.93 -6.02
N LEU A 29 17.08 10.62 -7.13
CA LEU A 29 15.64 10.45 -7.17
C LEU A 29 15.17 9.16 -6.51
N PHE A 30 15.81 8.02 -6.78
CA PHE A 30 15.35 6.71 -6.32
C PHE A 30 16.22 6.13 -5.21
N GLY A 31 17.51 6.49 -5.17
CA GLY A 31 18.48 5.93 -4.23
C GLY A 31 19.37 4.90 -4.90
N LYS A 32 19.75 3.84 -4.17
CA LYS A 32 20.58 2.76 -4.73
C LYS A 32 19.82 2.04 -5.85
N GLU A 33 20.52 1.76 -6.94
CA GLU A 33 19.98 0.98 -8.05
C GLU A 33 19.50 -0.39 -7.57
N THR A 34 18.27 -0.74 -7.93
CA THR A 34 17.64 -2.01 -7.58
C THR A 34 17.94 -3.05 -8.66
N LYS A 35 18.36 -4.24 -8.25
CA LYS A 35 18.62 -5.32 -9.20
C LYS A 35 17.28 -5.84 -9.72
N LYS A 36 17.11 -5.99 -11.03
CA LYS A 36 15.92 -6.66 -11.59
C LYS A 36 15.87 -8.12 -11.13
N PHE A 37 14.67 -8.57 -10.79
CA PHE A 37 14.41 -9.96 -10.47
C PHE A 37 14.22 -10.74 -11.77
N ASP A 38 14.89 -11.89 -11.88
CA ASP A 38 14.76 -12.77 -13.04
C ASP A 38 13.42 -13.51 -12.97
N LEU A 39 12.39 -12.91 -13.57
CA LEU A 39 11.03 -13.44 -13.60
C LEU A 39 10.97 -14.77 -14.38
N PRO A 40 10.21 -15.78 -13.90
CA PRO A 40 10.02 -17.01 -14.65
C PRO A 40 9.39 -16.75 -16.02
N ALA A 41 9.92 -17.38 -17.08
CA ALA A 41 9.44 -17.19 -18.46
C ALA A 41 7.92 -17.45 -18.57
N CYS A 42 7.41 -18.49 -17.90
CA CYS A 42 5.98 -18.79 -17.87
C CYS A 42 5.13 -17.68 -17.24
N ALA A 43 5.67 -16.94 -16.27
CA ALA A 43 4.97 -15.82 -15.64
C ALA A 43 4.93 -14.61 -16.58
N VAL A 44 6.03 -14.33 -17.29
CA VAL A 44 6.11 -13.26 -18.29
C VAL A 44 5.17 -13.53 -19.47
N GLU A 45 5.16 -14.76 -20.00
CA GLU A 45 4.25 -15.18 -21.06
C GLU A 45 2.79 -15.07 -20.62
N ALA A 46 2.47 -15.52 -19.40
CA ALA A 46 1.12 -15.43 -18.87
C ALA A 46 0.67 -13.97 -18.65
N ALA A 47 1.54 -13.09 -18.16
CA ALA A 47 1.25 -11.66 -18.00
C ALA A 47 0.99 -10.99 -19.36
N LEU A 48 1.78 -11.33 -20.38
CA LEU A 48 1.62 -10.84 -21.74
C LEU A 48 0.30 -11.31 -22.36
N GLU A 49 -0.01 -12.61 -22.27
CA GLU A 49 -1.28 -13.17 -22.78
C GLU A 49 -2.50 -12.53 -22.09
N ARG A 50 -2.35 -12.23 -20.80
CA ARG A 50 -3.39 -11.62 -19.98
C ARG A 50 -3.34 -10.10 -20.01
N ASP A 51 -2.49 -9.45 -20.80
CA ASP A 51 -2.47 -8.00 -20.96
C ASP A 51 -2.33 -7.21 -19.64
N PHE A 52 -1.28 -7.51 -18.85
CA PHE A 52 -0.88 -6.66 -17.73
C PHE A 52 0.65 -6.60 -17.58
N GLU A 53 1.14 -5.51 -17.00
CA GLU A 53 2.56 -5.31 -16.75
C GLU A 53 3.05 -6.21 -15.60
N LEU A 54 4.20 -6.86 -15.80
CA LEU A 54 4.88 -7.63 -14.77
C LEU A 54 6.32 -7.12 -14.62
N GLN A 55 6.61 -6.56 -13.45
CA GLN A 55 7.95 -6.13 -13.06
C GLN A 55 8.39 -6.84 -11.78
N GLY A 56 9.69 -7.04 -11.64
CA GLY A 56 10.27 -7.67 -10.46
C GLY A 56 11.59 -7.01 -10.08
N TYR A 57 11.75 -6.70 -8.80
CA TYR A 57 12.94 -6.05 -8.26
C TYR A 57 13.40 -6.77 -6.99
N LEU A 58 14.71 -6.90 -6.84
CA LEU A 58 15.36 -7.41 -5.66
C LEU A 58 15.85 -6.26 -4.79
N LEU A 59 15.36 -6.23 -3.55
CA LEU A 59 15.92 -5.43 -2.48
C LEU A 59 16.87 -6.33 -1.68
N GLU A 60 18.02 -5.80 -1.23
CA GLU A 60 19.05 -6.56 -0.48
C GLU A 60 18.55 -7.14 0.87
N TYR A 61 17.28 -6.89 1.20
CA TYR A 61 16.52 -7.49 2.28
C TYR A 61 15.12 -7.81 1.71
N THR A 62 14.68 -9.05 1.84
CA THR A 62 13.59 -9.68 1.07
C THR A 62 12.28 -8.88 1.08
N VAL A 63 11.76 -8.53 -0.10
CA VAL A 63 10.35 -8.11 -0.29
C VAL A 63 9.80 -8.74 -1.57
N LEU A 64 8.51 -9.07 -1.50
CA LEU A 64 7.74 -9.94 -2.38
C LEU A 64 6.99 -9.12 -3.44
N PRO A 65 6.75 -9.68 -4.64
CA PRO A 65 5.98 -9.01 -5.68
C PRO A 65 4.57 -8.67 -5.21
N THR A 66 4.14 -7.42 -5.43
CA THR A 66 2.79 -6.93 -5.14
C THR A 66 2.08 -6.70 -6.48
N ALA A 67 0.87 -7.24 -6.65
CA ALA A 67 0.10 -7.09 -7.88
C ALA A 67 -0.82 -5.85 -7.78
N ALA A 68 -0.63 -4.87 -8.67
CA ALA A 68 -1.57 -3.78 -8.89
C ALA A 68 -2.45 -4.08 -10.13
N SER A 69 -3.72 -3.71 -10.09
CA SER A 69 -4.68 -3.95 -11.19
C SER A 69 -5.19 -2.64 -11.76
N THR A 70 -5.19 -2.51 -13.08
CA THR A 70 -5.73 -1.34 -13.79
C THR A 70 -7.21 -1.54 -14.20
N GLY A 71 -8.07 -0.54 -13.93
CA GLY A 71 -9.41 -0.36 -14.56
C GLY A 71 -10.67 -0.48 -13.68
N VAL A 72 -11.76 0.25 -14.00
CA VAL A 72 -13.06 0.33 -13.26
C VAL A 72 -14.30 0.16 -14.19
N HIS A 73 -15.45 -0.31 -13.63
CA HIS A 73 -16.91 -0.13 -13.97
C HIS A 73 -17.76 -1.44 -13.94
N PRO A 74 -19.11 -1.43 -14.06
CA PRO A 74 -20.16 -1.69 -13.05
C PRO A 74 -20.59 -3.18 -12.80
N SER A 75 -21.51 -3.36 -11.83
CA SER A 75 -21.95 -4.55 -11.06
C SER A 75 -21.98 -5.98 -11.67
N THR A 76 -22.15 -6.18 -12.98
CA THR A 76 -21.93 -7.49 -13.63
C THR A 76 -20.45 -7.87 -13.70
N ARG A 77 -19.54 -6.93 -13.42
CA ARG A 77 -18.09 -7.10 -13.44
C ARG A 77 -17.46 -7.52 -12.11
N ILE A 78 -18.13 -7.63 -10.96
CA ILE A 78 -17.45 -8.10 -9.73
C ILE A 78 -16.83 -9.50 -9.97
N ILE A 79 -17.56 -10.38 -10.66
CA ILE A 79 -17.06 -11.69 -11.08
C ILE A 79 -15.89 -11.54 -12.07
N ALA A 80 -15.95 -10.59 -13.00
CA ALA A 80 -14.86 -10.32 -13.95
C ALA A 80 -13.62 -9.74 -13.26
N PHE A 81 -13.79 -8.87 -12.25
CA PHE A 81 -12.74 -8.33 -11.40
C PHE A 81 -12.12 -9.42 -10.53
N HIS A 82 -12.93 -10.26 -9.90
CA HIS A 82 -12.44 -11.41 -9.15
C HIS A 82 -11.68 -12.38 -10.06
N LYS A 83 -12.16 -12.61 -11.29
CA LYS A 83 -11.45 -13.41 -12.29
C LYS A 83 -10.12 -12.76 -12.68
N ARG A 84 -10.13 -11.46 -12.97
CA ARG A 84 -8.95 -10.67 -13.36
C ARG A 84 -7.88 -10.67 -12.27
N ILE A 85 -8.29 -10.41 -11.03
CA ILE A 85 -7.40 -10.46 -9.87
C ILE A 85 -6.92 -11.89 -9.63
N GLY A 86 -7.77 -12.90 -9.79
CA GLY A 86 -7.37 -14.30 -9.74
C GLY A 86 -6.28 -14.64 -10.77
N GLU A 87 -6.43 -14.16 -12.00
CA GLU A 87 -5.43 -14.29 -13.06
C GLU A 87 -4.10 -13.60 -12.71
N MET A 88 -4.13 -12.44 -12.06
CA MET A 88 -2.92 -11.76 -11.57
C MET A 88 -2.29 -12.50 -10.40
N VAL A 89 -3.09 -13.01 -9.46
CA VAL A 89 -2.62 -13.81 -8.32
C VAL A 89 -2.00 -15.13 -8.79
N ASP A 90 -2.54 -15.74 -9.85
CA ASP A 90 -1.95 -16.94 -10.45
C ASP A 90 -0.53 -16.65 -10.98
N VAL A 91 -0.32 -15.53 -11.67
CA VAL A 91 1.01 -15.12 -12.15
C VAL A 91 1.93 -14.72 -11.01
N ALA A 92 1.41 -14.01 -10.00
CA ALA A 92 2.14 -13.71 -8.77
C ALA A 92 2.64 -15.00 -8.08
N ALA A 93 1.81 -16.04 -8.02
CA ALA A 93 2.18 -17.34 -7.48
C ALA A 93 3.26 -18.02 -8.33
N MET A 94 3.23 -17.91 -9.67
CA MET A 94 4.31 -18.39 -10.54
C MET A 94 5.65 -17.71 -10.21
N CYS A 95 5.63 -16.44 -9.81
CA CYS A 95 6.80 -15.68 -9.38
C CYS A 95 7.27 -16.00 -7.94
N GLY A 96 6.58 -16.89 -7.22
CA GLY A 96 6.92 -17.26 -5.83
C GLY A 96 6.54 -16.21 -4.79
N VAL A 97 5.53 -15.37 -5.06
CA VAL A 97 5.00 -14.39 -4.09
C VAL A 97 4.51 -15.09 -2.83
N ASN A 98 4.72 -14.45 -1.68
CA ASN A 98 4.23 -14.94 -0.39
C ASN A 98 3.16 -14.04 0.24
N ILE A 99 3.08 -12.76 -0.15
CA ILE A 99 2.09 -11.80 0.33
C ILE A 99 1.57 -11.02 -0.87
N VAL A 100 0.26 -11.02 -1.08
CA VAL A 100 -0.42 -10.22 -2.09
C VAL A 100 -1.29 -9.17 -1.39
N CYS A 101 -1.20 -7.92 -1.86
CA CYS A 101 -2.05 -6.84 -1.41
C CYS A 101 -2.79 -6.24 -2.60
N PHE A 102 -4.10 -6.04 -2.46
CA PHE A 102 -4.91 -5.37 -3.47
C PHE A 102 -5.04 -3.89 -3.15
N GLN A 103 -5.42 -3.11 -4.16
CA GLN A 103 -5.73 -1.69 -4.01
C GLN A 103 -6.95 -1.44 -3.10
N GLU A 104 -7.13 -0.19 -2.68
CA GLU A 104 -8.29 0.23 -1.90
C GLU A 104 -9.60 -0.12 -2.60
N ALA A 105 -10.56 -0.67 -1.84
CA ALA A 105 -11.91 -0.98 -2.30
C ALA A 105 -11.96 -1.79 -3.62
N TRP A 106 -11.01 -2.70 -3.83
CA TRP A 106 -10.83 -3.43 -5.10
C TRP A 106 -12.08 -4.20 -5.58
N SER A 107 -12.95 -4.63 -4.65
CA SER A 107 -14.09 -5.50 -4.96
C SER A 107 -15.39 -4.74 -5.29
N ILE A 108 -15.31 -3.43 -5.52
CA ILE A 108 -16.46 -2.53 -5.46
C ILE A 108 -16.61 -1.68 -6.74
N PRO A 109 -17.83 -1.59 -7.29
CA PRO A 109 -18.49 -0.31 -7.56
C PRO A 109 -19.59 -0.14 -6.50
N PHE A 110 -19.40 0.73 -5.51
CA PHE A 110 -20.10 0.79 -4.21
C PHE A 110 -21.17 -0.30 -3.91
N ALA A 111 -20.79 -1.51 -3.45
CA ALA A 111 -21.71 -2.44 -2.75
C ALA A 111 -21.00 -3.67 -2.14
N PHE A 112 -21.59 -4.16 -1.04
CA PHE A 112 -21.02 -5.05 -0.03
C PHE A 112 -21.03 -6.55 -0.35
N GLN A 113 -20.09 -7.25 0.31
CA GLN A 113 -20.00 -8.69 0.63
C GLN A 113 -18.93 -9.47 -0.14
N VAL A 114 -17.73 -9.56 0.43
CA VAL A 114 -16.85 -10.71 0.21
C VAL A 114 -17.29 -11.81 1.18
N ARG A 115 -18.12 -12.76 0.71
CA ARG A 115 -18.29 -14.04 1.41
C ARG A 115 -17.04 -14.87 1.17
N VAL A 116 -16.17 -14.98 2.18
CA VAL A 116 -15.15 -16.03 2.22
C VAL A 116 -15.84 -17.33 2.63
N GLN A 117 -16.41 -18.06 1.68
CA GLN A 117 -16.92 -19.42 1.89
C GLN A 117 -16.41 -20.36 0.80
N GLY A 118 -15.51 -21.28 1.18
CA GLY A 118 -15.05 -22.40 0.33
C GLY A 118 -13.69 -22.93 0.75
N SER A 119 -13.56 -24.26 0.86
CA SER A 119 -12.39 -25.02 1.32
C SER A 119 -11.19 -25.01 0.33
N SER A 120 -11.18 -24.13 -0.66
CA SER A 120 -10.10 -23.98 -1.66
C SER A 120 -9.94 -22.51 -2.05
N THR A 121 -9.68 -21.65 -1.06
CA THR A 121 -9.34 -20.24 -1.30
C THR A 121 -7.91 -20.11 -1.84
N LEU A 122 -7.59 -18.99 -2.52
CA LEU A 122 -6.28 -18.72 -3.15
C LEU A 122 -5.10 -18.92 -2.18
N GLU A 123 -5.31 -18.57 -0.92
CA GLU A 123 -4.36 -18.66 0.17
C GLU A 123 -3.88 -20.10 0.37
N ASN A 124 -4.81 -21.05 0.46
CA ASN A 124 -4.48 -22.47 0.62
C ASN A 124 -3.86 -23.08 -0.63
N LYS A 125 -4.30 -22.63 -1.81
CA LYS A 125 -3.78 -23.12 -3.10
C LYS A 125 -2.32 -22.76 -3.31
N TYR A 126 -1.94 -21.54 -2.93
CA TYR A 126 -0.62 -20.98 -3.24
C TYR A 126 0.27 -20.73 -2.02
N ASN A 127 -0.21 -21.02 -0.81
CA ASN A 127 0.48 -20.70 0.45
C ASN A 127 0.85 -19.21 0.54
N ILE A 128 -0.12 -18.32 0.26
CA ILE A 128 0.07 -16.86 0.22
C ILE A 128 -0.80 -16.15 1.26
N VAL A 129 -0.27 -15.11 1.89
CA VAL A 129 -1.06 -14.16 2.68
C VAL A 129 -1.74 -13.18 1.73
N VAL A 130 -2.99 -12.84 2.00
CA VAL A 130 -3.77 -11.90 1.18
C VAL A 130 -4.28 -10.75 2.04
N ILE A 131 -4.06 -9.52 1.57
CA ILE A 131 -4.58 -8.29 2.16
C ILE A 131 -5.73 -7.79 1.27
N LEU A 132 -6.93 -7.70 1.85
CA LEU A 132 -8.18 -7.40 1.17
C LEU A 132 -8.79 -6.07 1.63
N PRO A 133 -8.53 -4.96 0.94
CA PRO A 133 -9.19 -3.69 1.22
C PRO A 133 -10.63 -3.68 0.68
N ILE A 134 -11.60 -3.56 1.56
CA ILE A 134 -13.02 -3.63 1.28
C ILE A 134 -13.79 -2.54 2.01
N LEU A 135 -14.99 -2.24 1.51
CA LEU A 135 -15.99 -1.53 2.30
C LEU A 135 -16.70 -2.57 3.19
N GLU A 136 -16.48 -2.48 4.49
CA GLU A 136 -17.14 -3.31 5.51
C GLU A 136 -18.44 -2.65 5.95
N GLN A 137 -19.52 -3.43 6.05
CA GLN A 137 -20.76 -3.00 6.71
C GLN A 137 -20.90 -3.73 8.04
N GLU A 138 -20.89 -2.97 9.12
CA GLU A 138 -21.15 -3.53 10.45
C GLU A 138 -22.66 -3.81 10.61
N LYS A 139 -22.99 -5.05 10.99
CA LYS A 139 -24.40 -5.50 11.06
C LYS A 139 -25.23 -4.82 12.16
N VAL A 140 -24.60 -4.37 13.25
CA VAL A 140 -25.33 -3.89 14.44
C VAL A 140 -25.91 -2.50 14.19
N HIS A 141 -25.08 -1.58 13.70
CA HIS A 141 -25.45 -0.17 13.51
C HIS A 141 -25.57 0.23 12.03
N ASN A 142 -25.36 -0.71 11.10
CA ASN A 142 -25.27 -0.46 9.66
C ASN A 142 -24.23 0.61 9.28
N VAL A 143 -23.20 0.79 10.11
CA VAL A 143 -22.09 1.70 9.85
C VAL A 143 -21.17 1.10 8.80
N LEU A 144 -20.78 1.93 7.84
CA LEU A 144 -19.82 1.54 6.81
C LEU A 144 -18.41 1.93 7.25
N TRP A 145 -17.46 1.06 6.95
CA TRP A 145 -16.07 1.20 7.33
C TRP A 145 -15.18 0.91 6.14
N ASN A 146 -14.24 1.80 5.88
CA ASN A 146 -13.15 1.51 4.97
C ASN A 146 -12.12 0.62 5.69
N THR A 147 -11.96 -0.62 5.24
CA THR A 147 -11.35 -1.70 6.03
C THR A 147 -10.41 -2.53 5.17
N ALA A 148 -9.22 -2.87 5.69
CA ALA A 148 -8.40 -3.95 5.16
C ALA A 148 -8.58 -5.19 6.03
N VAL A 149 -8.80 -6.34 5.39
CA VAL A 149 -8.89 -7.66 6.04
C VAL A 149 -7.65 -8.46 5.68
N GLU A 150 -6.95 -8.97 6.68
CA GLU A 150 -5.74 -9.77 6.52
C GLU A 150 -6.07 -11.26 6.63
N VAL A 151 -5.76 -12.02 5.57
CA VAL A 151 -5.98 -13.47 5.48
C VAL A 151 -4.64 -14.18 5.45
N SER A 152 -4.45 -15.13 6.39
CA SER A 152 -3.28 -15.98 6.49
C SER A 152 -3.14 -16.90 5.26
N ASN A 153 -1.93 -17.40 5.02
CA ASN A 153 -1.65 -18.44 4.03
C ASN A 153 -2.39 -19.78 4.28
N SER A 154 -2.94 -19.98 5.48
CA SER A 154 -3.84 -21.09 5.82
C SER A 154 -5.32 -20.83 5.47
N GLY A 155 -5.63 -19.66 4.89
CA GLY A 155 -7.00 -19.21 4.62
C GLY A 155 -7.75 -18.68 5.85
N SER A 156 -7.15 -18.69 7.04
CA SER A 156 -7.77 -18.13 8.25
C SER A 156 -7.63 -16.61 8.28
N VAL A 157 -8.70 -15.90 8.64
CA VAL A 157 -8.66 -14.44 8.86
C VAL A 157 -7.81 -14.13 10.11
N LEU A 158 -6.73 -13.37 9.94
CA LEU A 158 -5.86 -12.88 11.02
C LEU A 158 -6.51 -11.71 11.77
N GLY A 159 -7.28 -10.90 11.03
CA GLY A 159 -8.05 -9.80 11.57
C GLY A 159 -8.41 -8.77 10.52
N LYS A 160 -8.53 -7.53 10.97
CA LYS A 160 -8.87 -6.37 10.14
C LYS A 160 -8.31 -5.09 10.75
N THR A 161 -8.03 -4.10 9.91
CA THR A 161 -7.77 -2.70 10.29
C THR A 161 -8.71 -1.78 9.53
N ARG A 162 -9.27 -0.77 10.21
CA ARG A 162 -10.14 0.27 9.63
C ARG A 162 -9.33 1.54 9.38
N ASN A 163 -9.78 2.38 8.46
CA ASN A 163 -9.06 3.61 8.11
C ASN A 163 -9.16 4.66 9.23
N ASN A 164 -8.03 4.95 9.89
CA ASN A 164 -7.97 5.92 10.99
C ASN A 164 -8.19 7.39 10.59
N HIS A 165 -7.88 7.75 9.33
CA HIS A 165 -7.96 9.13 8.88
C HIS A 165 -8.84 9.21 7.65
N ILE A 166 -9.98 9.87 7.80
CA ILE A 166 -10.97 10.04 6.74
C ILE A 166 -10.79 11.45 6.17
N PRO A 167 -10.65 11.63 4.85
CA PRO A 167 -10.59 12.98 4.29
C PRO A 167 -11.91 13.69 4.54
N TRP A 168 -11.88 15.01 4.75
CA TRP A 168 -13.07 15.80 5.08
C TRP A 168 -14.22 15.64 4.07
N VAL A 169 -13.91 15.21 2.84
CA VAL A 169 -14.87 15.09 1.73
C VAL A 169 -15.70 13.81 1.81
N SER A 170 -15.27 12.84 2.62
CA SER A 170 -15.97 11.56 2.71
C SER A 170 -17.20 11.68 3.60
N THR A 171 -18.33 11.22 3.09
CA THR A 171 -19.62 11.13 3.79
C THR A 171 -20.06 9.69 4.03
N TYR A 172 -19.23 8.70 3.64
CA TYR A 172 -19.63 7.31 3.54
C TYR A 172 -19.27 6.46 4.76
N TYR A 173 -18.16 6.76 5.43
CA TYR A 173 -17.60 5.93 6.49
C TYR A 173 -16.95 6.79 7.59
N MET A 174 -16.86 6.22 8.79
CA MET A 174 -16.35 6.88 10.00
C MET A 174 -14.84 6.61 10.23
N GLU A 175 -14.21 7.42 11.06
CA GLU A 175 -12.82 7.21 11.54
C GLU A 175 -12.69 5.88 12.28
N GLY A 176 -11.74 5.06 11.85
CA GLY A 176 -11.54 3.69 12.32
C GLY A 176 -11.30 3.55 13.82
N ASP A 177 -11.83 2.48 14.39
CA ASP A 177 -11.77 2.14 15.82
C ASP A 177 -10.81 0.97 16.14
N THR A 178 -10.01 0.52 15.16
CA THR A 178 -9.11 -0.63 15.32
C THR A 178 -7.71 -0.26 15.81
N GLY A 179 -7.41 1.02 15.99
CA GLY A 179 -6.07 1.50 16.33
C GLY A 179 -5.05 1.26 15.22
N HIS A 180 -3.82 0.86 15.57
CA HIS A 180 -2.70 0.70 14.63
C HIS A 180 -2.19 -0.75 14.63
N ARG A 181 -2.99 -1.68 14.11
CA ARG A 181 -2.69 -3.12 14.20
C ARG A 181 -1.53 -3.54 13.31
N VAL A 182 -0.65 -4.39 13.87
CA VAL A 182 0.41 -5.09 13.14
C VAL A 182 0.09 -6.59 13.19
N PHE A 183 0.14 -7.26 12.05
CA PHE A 183 -0.19 -8.67 11.92
C PHE A 183 1.08 -9.48 11.73
N GLN A 184 1.29 -10.48 12.60
CA GLN A 184 2.36 -11.45 12.43
C GLN A 184 1.91 -12.53 11.45
N THR A 185 2.68 -12.73 10.38
CA THR A 185 2.49 -13.82 9.42
C THR A 185 3.70 -14.76 9.46
N GLN A 186 3.64 -15.88 8.74
CA GLN A 186 4.83 -16.74 8.57
C GLN A 186 5.93 -16.06 7.73
N PHE A 187 5.60 -15.00 6.99
CA PHE A 187 6.49 -14.28 6.07
C PHE A 187 6.99 -12.95 6.63
N GLY A 188 6.72 -12.66 7.91
CA GLY A 188 7.06 -11.40 8.56
C GLY A 188 5.84 -10.64 9.07
N LYS A 189 6.08 -9.46 9.63
CA LYS A 189 5.00 -8.59 10.12
C LYS A 189 4.53 -7.65 9.03
N ILE A 190 3.22 -7.42 8.98
CA ILE A 190 2.60 -6.49 8.03
C ILE A 190 1.69 -5.50 8.74
N ALA A 191 1.53 -4.32 8.13
CA ALA A 191 0.55 -3.31 8.49
C ALA A 191 -0.02 -2.64 7.23
N VAL A 192 -1.23 -2.09 7.34
CA VAL A 192 -1.94 -1.45 6.22
C VAL A 192 -2.36 -0.03 6.58
N ASN A 193 -1.96 0.94 5.76
CA ASN A 193 -2.28 2.36 5.92
C ASN A 193 -3.17 2.70 4.75
N ILE A 194 -4.45 2.75 5.07
CA ILE A 194 -5.49 2.93 4.10
C ILE A 194 -5.56 4.43 3.76
N TYR A 195 -5.46 4.74 2.47
CA TYR A 195 -5.73 6.02 1.86
C TYR A 195 -5.15 7.19 2.64
N TYR A 196 -5.97 8.17 2.99
CA TYR A 196 -5.65 9.49 3.53
C TYR A 196 -4.76 9.48 4.79
N GLY A 197 -4.60 8.31 5.41
CA GLY A 197 -3.61 8.12 6.44
C GLY A 197 -2.16 8.27 5.98
N HIS A 198 -1.85 8.28 4.68
CA HIS A 198 -0.48 8.53 4.20
C HIS A 198 0.06 9.92 4.53
N HIS A 199 -0.83 10.91 4.58
CA HIS A 199 -0.50 12.29 4.96
C HIS A 199 -0.18 12.49 6.44
N HIS A 200 -0.33 11.44 7.26
CA HIS A 200 -0.22 11.54 8.71
C HIS A 200 1.02 10.78 9.21
N PRO A 201 2.18 11.46 9.38
CA PRO A 201 3.41 10.83 9.89
C PRO A 201 3.22 10.05 11.19
N LEU A 202 2.36 10.56 12.09
CA LEU A 202 2.05 9.88 13.36
C LEU A 202 1.36 8.53 13.16
N LYS A 203 0.52 8.36 12.12
CA LYS A 203 -0.11 7.07 11.83
C LYS A 203 0.95 6.04 11.45
N TRP A 204 1.87 6.38 10.54
CA TRP A 204 3.01 5.54 10.18
C TRP A 204 3.85 5.17 11.41
N PHE A 205 4.15 6.18 12.21
CA PHE A 205 4.92 6.04 13.44
C PHE A 205 4.28 5.07 14.44
N MET A 206 2.95 5.11 14.61
CA MET A 206 2.26 4.23 15.55
C MET A 206 2.34 2.74 15.16
N TYR A 207 2.35 2.40 13.87
CA TYR A 207 2.60 1.00 13.46
C TYR A 207 4.05 0.59 13.74
N SER A 208 5.01 1.49 13.54
CA SER A 208 6.39 1.26 13.98
C SER A 208 6.41 1.04 15.49
N MET A 209 5.81 1.89 16.32
CA MET A 209 5.75 1.66 17.77
C MET A 209 5.14 0.31 18.16
N ASN A 210 4.17 -0.18 17.38
CA ASN A 210 3.54 -1.50 17.58
C ASN A 210 4.34 -2.69 17.02
N GLY A 211 5.61 -2.49 16.66
CA GLY A 211 6.56 -3.55 16.36
C GLY A 211 6.78 -3.83 14.87
N LEU A 212 6.31 -2.95 13.97
CA LEU A 212 6.72 -2.92 12.57
C LEU A 212 8.19 -2.44 12.51
N ARG A 213 9.08 -3.22 11.92
CA ARG A 213 10.54 -2.96 11.87
C ARG A 213 11.10 -3.27 10.47
N PHE A 214 12.41 -3.37 10.36
CA PHE A 214 13.17 -3.53 9.11
C PHE A 214 12.81 -4.80 8.32
N ASP A 215 12.21 -5.80 8.97
CA ASP A 215 11.74 -7.06 8.39
C ASP A 215 10.25 -7.03 8.02
N SER A 216 9.62 -5.85 8.09
CA SER A 216 8.18 -5.68 8.00
C SER A 216 7.77 -4.79 6.83
N ILE A 217 6.63 -5.12 6.20
CA ILE A 217 6.11 -4.37 5.04
C ILE A 217 4.87 -3.58 5.45
N PHE A 218 4.89 -2.31 5.08
CA PHE A 218 3.80 -1.39 5.21
C PHE A 218 3.12 -1.21 3.85
N TYR A 219 1.87 -1.66 3.73
CA TYR A 219 1.09 -1.43 2.51
C TYR A 219 0.32 -0.11 2.61
N LEU A 220 0.54 0.76 1.63
CA LEU A 220 -0.22 1.98 1.42
C LEU A 220 -1.17 1.80 0.26
N LEU A 221 -2.43 2.16 0.48
CA LEU A 221 -3.47 2.08 -0.53
C LEU A 221 -3.90 3.48 -0.92
N GLY A 222 -3.61 3.90 -2.15
CA GLY A 222 -4.13 5.15 -2.72
C GLY A 222 -5.62 5.04 -3.04
N SER A 223 -6.30 6.18 -3.17
CA SER A 223 -7.71 6.22 -3.56
C SER A 223 -7.89 6.72 -4.99
N PRO A 224 -8.80 6.13 -5.78
CA PRO A 224 -9.13 6.60 -7.11
C PRO A 224 -9.90 7.94 -7.13
N LEU A 225 -10.27 8.47 -5.96
CA LEU A 225 -11.00 9.72 -5.81
C LEU A 225 -10.07 10.93 -5.58
N ALA A 226 -8.77 10.68 -5.46
CA ALA A 226 -7.77 11.73 -5.30
C ALA A 226 -7.51 12.44 -6.63
N ASP A 227 -7.49 13.78 -6.60
CA ASP A 227 -7.17 14.62 -7.76
C ASP A 227 -5.70 14.43 -8.17
N ALA A 228 -5.45 13.91 -9.37
CA ALA A 228 -4.09 13.53 -9.78
C ALA A 228 -3.09 14.69 -9.64
N ASP A 229 -3.47 15.88 -10.09
CA ASP A 229 -2.59 17.07 -10.09
C ASP A 229 -2.15 17.49 -8.68
N SER A 230 -3.01 17.27 -7.68
CA SER A 230 -2.74 17.65 -6.29
C SER A 230 -2.04 16.55 -5.48
N TYR A 231 -2.20 15.28 -5.87
CA TYR A 231 -1.74 14.12 -5.07
C TYR A 231 -0.51 13.40 -5.68
N GLU A 232 -0.35 13.38 -7.00
CA GLU A 232 0.77 12.73 -7.69
C GLU A 232 2.14 13.25 -7.20
N PRO A 233 2.36 14.58 -7.01
CA PRO A 233 3.63 15.07 -6.48
C PRO A 233 3.98 14.56 -5.07
N MET A 234 2.97 14.24 -4.27
CA MET A 234 3.14 13.74 -2.89
C MET A 234 3.38 12.23 -2.86
N TRP A 235 2.95 11.50 -3.89
CA TRP A 235 2.99 10.04 -3.97
C TRP A 235 4.41 9.50 -3.77
N SER A 236 5.39 10.06 -4.48
CA SER A 236 6.81 9.67 -4.37
C SER A 236 7.51 10.11 -3.08
N ILE A 237 6.85 10.94 -2.26
CA ILE A 237 7.43 11.58 -1.07
C ILE A 237 6.98 10.89 0.21
N GLU A 238 5.68 10.76 0.44
CA GLU A 238 5.16 10.47 1.79
C GLU A 238 5.40 9.03 2.23
N ALA A 239 5.13 8.05 1.35
CA ALA A 239 5.44 6.65 1.64
C ALA A 239 6.96 6.46 1.81
N ARG A 240 7.76 7.11 0.95
CA ARG A 240 9.21 7.06 1.04
C ARG A 240 9.71 7.68 2.35
N ASN A 241 9.14 8.81 2.76
CA ASN A 241 9.46 9.44 4.04
C ASN A 241 9.10 8.53 5.21
N ALA A 242 7.96 7.84 5.14
CA ALA A 242 7.56 6.88 6.16
C ALA A 242 8.53 5.70 6.26
N ALA A 243 8.99 5.12 5.14
CA ALA A 243 10.01 4.08 5.14
C ALA A 243 11.31 4.57 5.79
N ILE A 244 11.76 5.78 5.43
CA ILE A 244 12.96 6.41 6.00
C ILE A 244 12.79 6.62 7.51
N ALA A 245 11.71 7.25 7.95
CA ALA A 245 11.48 7.63 9.35
C ALA A 245 11.21 6.44 10.28
N ASN A 246 10.68 5.33 9.75
CA ASN A 246 10.22 4.18 10.56
C ASN A 246 11.04 2.91 10.38
N HIS A 247 11.96 2.88 9.41
CA HIS A 247 12.83 1.73 9.08
C HIS A 247 12.04 0.46 8.85
N CYS A 248 11.02 0.60 8.02
CA CYS A 248 10.29 -0.51 7.46
C CYS A 248 10.29 -0.36 5.95
N PHE A 249 9.84 -1.40 5.28
CA PHE A 249 9.48 -1.28 3.88
C PHE A 249 8.12 -0.60 3.76
N THR A 250 7.96 0.28 2.79
CA THR A 250 6.65 0.76 2.36
C THR A 250 6.40 0.30 0.93
N CYS A 251 5.20 -0.21 0.67
CA CYS A 251 4.70 -0.56 -0.65
C CYS A 251 3.49 0.34 -0.94
N GLY A 252 3.69 1.35 -1.78
CA GLY A 252 2.59 2.21 -2.26
C GLY A 252 1.87 1.53 -3.39
N ILE A 253 0.56 1.33 -3.29
CA ILE A 253 -0.31 0.77 -4.32
C ILE A 253 -1.37 1.81 -4.65
N ASN A 254 -1.32 2.36 -5.85
CA ASN A 254 -2.43 3.11 -6.42
C ASN A 254 -3.08 2.30 -7.55
N LEU A 255 -4.19 2.78 -8.10
CA LEU A 255 -4.91 2.10 -9.18
C LEU A 255 -4.07 1.89 -10.46
N VAL A 256 -2.91 2.55 -10.58
CA VAL A 256 -2.04 2.52 -11.78
C VAL A 256 -0.53 2.46 -11.49
N GLU A 257 -0.06 2.60 -10.23
CA GLU A 257 1.38 2.68 -9.95
C GLU A 257 1.77 2.00 -8.64
N THR A 258 2.97 1.40 -8.60
CA THR A 258 3.53 0.73 -7.41
C THR A 258 5.03 1.01 -7.23
N PHE A 259 5.49 1.30 -6.01
CA PHE A 259 6.92 1.42 -5.68
C PHE A 259 7.26 0.99 -4.24
N ALA A 260 8.53 0.65 -3.99
CA ALA A 260 9.06 0.25 -2.66
C ALA A 260 10.49 0.79 -2.40
N LEU A 261 10.77 1.33 -1.19
CA LEU A 261 12.06 1.98 -0.83
C LEU A 261 12.43 1.84 0.68
N LEU A 262 13.69 2.17 1.07
CA LEU A 262 14.37 1.77 2.34
C LEU A 262 15.31 2.85 2.99
N TYR A 263 15.52 2.75 4.33
CA TYR A 263 16.68 3.12 5.22
C TYR A 263 16.73 4.36 6.18
N LEU A 264 17.37 4.12 7.37
CA LEU A 264 18.09 4.92 8.43
C LEU A 264 17.40 5.38 9.76
N GLN A 265 17.73 4.76 10.92
CA GLN A 265 17.24 5.11 12.29
C GLN A 265 18.26 5.84 13.17
N MET A 266 17.81 6.83 13.98
CA MET A 266 18.17 7.02 15.42
C MET A 266 17.59 8.33 16.06
N THR A 267 17.29 8.27 17.37
CA THR A 267 16.98 9.36 18.37
C THR A 267 15.53 9.75 18.73
N GLY A 268 14.54 8.86 18.61
CA GLY A 268 13.14 9.19 18.98
C GLY A 268 12.92 9.52 20.47
N ARG A 269 12.66 10.80 20.79
CA ARG A 269 12.39 11.33 22.16
C ARG A 269 10.92 11.15 22.58
N TYR A 270 10.40 9.92 22.50
CA TYR A 270 8.94 9.67 22.51
C TYR A 270 8.21 10.12 23.78
N GLY A 271 8.87 10.03 24.96
CA GLY A 271 8.28 10.51 26.21
C GLY A 271 7.94 11.99 26.17
N GLU A 272 8.86 12.80 25.64
CA GLU A 272 8.66 14.25 25.49
C GLU A 272 7.57 14.57 24.48
N TYR A 273 7.56 13.90 23.31
CA TYR A 273 6.50 14.08 22.31
C TYR A 273 5.12 13.70 22.85
N SER A 274 5.02 12.65 23.68
CA SER A 274 3.76 12.25 24.30
C SER A 274 3.22 13.33 25.24
N GLU A 275 4.08 13.91 26.08
CA GLU A 275 3.71 15.00 26.99
C GLU A 275 3.30 16.26 26.23
N GLU A 276 4.07 16.63 25.21
CA GLU A 276 3.82 17.78 24.36
C GLU A 276 2.51 17.66 23.58
N LEU A 277 2.23 16.51 22.97
CA LEU A 277 0.96 16.26 22.28
C LEU A 277 -0.22 16.27 23.26
N THR A 278 -0.06 15.67 24.44
CA THR A 278 -1.10 15.70 25.49
C THR A 278 -1.39 17.12 25.96
N ARG A 279 -0.38 18.00 25.98
CA ARG A 279 -0.56 19.41 26.28
C ARG A 279 -1.27 20.14 25.14
N ALA A 280 -0.88 19.87 23.89
CA ALA A 280 -1.39 20.53 22.70
C ALA A 280 -2.88 20.26 22.41
N THR A 281 -3.41 19.13 22.86
CA THR A 281 -4.83 18.74 22.65
C THR A 281 -5.80 19.34 23.67
N LYS A 282 -5.31 20.03 24.70
CA LYS A 282 -6.18 20.65 25.72
C LYS A 282 -6.84 21.91 25.19
N HIS A 283 -8.08 22.16 25.63
CA HIS A 283 -8.85 23.34 25.24
C HIS A 283 -8.19 24.67 25.62
N ASP A 284 -7.39 24.68 26.69
CA ASP A 284 -6.68 25.85 27.20
C ASP A 284 -5.22 25.93 26.74
N PHE A 285 -4.84 25.13 25.74
CA PHE A 285 -3.48 25.10 25.22
C PHE A 285 -3.01 26.48 24.77
N LYS A 286 -1.84 26.87 25.25
CA LYS A 286 -1.12 28.07 24.80
C LYS A 286 0.11 27.63 24.03
N PRO A 287 0.19 27.90 22.71
CA PRO A 287 1.36 27.57 21.92
C PRO A 287 2.61 28.25 22.47
N ASN A 288 3.76 27.57 22.37
CA ASN A 288 5.04 28.14 22.76
C ASN A 288 5.47 29.18 21.71
N ILE A 289 5.12 30.44 21.92
CA ILE A 289 5.41 31.56 21.03
C ILE A 289 6.43 32.48 21.72
N ILE A 290 7.63 32.57 21.14
CA ILE A 290 8.64 33.56 21.52
C ILE A 290 8.37 34.82 20.69
N LYS A 291 8.16 35.96 21.37
CA LYS A 291 7.99 37.27 20.73
C LYS A 291 9.23 38.13 20.99
N GLU A 292 9.54 39.00 20.04
CA GLU A 292 10.59 40.02 20.17
C GLU A 292 10.28 41.08 21.24
#